data_AF-A0AAN6GEL3-F1
#
_entry.id   AF-A0AAN6GEL3-F1
#
_cell.length_a   1.000
_cell.length_b   1.000
_cell.length_c   1.000
_cell.angle_alpha   90.00
_cell.angle_beta   90.00
_cell.angle_gamma   90.00
#
_symmetry.space_group_name_H-M   'P 1'
#
loop_
_entity.id
_entity.type
_entity.pdbx_description
1 polymer ?
#
loop_
_entity_poly.entity_id
_entity_poly.type
_entity_poly.pdbx_seq_one_letter_code
_entity_poly.pdbx_strand_id
1 'polypeptide(L)'
;MAPTTLPQRPSTPPPPPVADPATVDAVDEQGNRILYKYALVTGFSQFAHLDPNPSWLAVKPLHNVVLDLGVRSVLDEEERGGDQRGEERGKKQVRTKVLIQCIQVPVAWRAVLDLVPRLHTPGLPSAPSPFAEPWLDPKGEQSGWGGDGRSFPLGYSHLRLPPLGGKAHRWDFVLHVGTGRNGAIALENLAHKDGYRAQSLDVRKESPPAIVVAHPKVPTDEVQAQNRHVGQNEDGMVDSEKASRALPSAHWSLTSLLHTMLRGLLNLFHPARLVPTPASAPAPAPSTNEKSPASSSPFFFAPLASDQEDRGFGQAYEPFAREEHTLLNLDALQACLLQPNSDSSPGAHGPIRQSHDPGRYLCDFIYYTSLAESRRACEAEADKRQEAREDGASSGRTPVLFIHCPDVGQPQSSAQVTAVLRDVVRWVCEQS
;
A
#
# COMPACT_ATOMS: atom_id res chain seq x y z
N MET A 1 -7.57 -31.79 37.40
CA MET A 1 -8.52 -30.78 36.90
C MET A 1 -8.66 -31.00 35.40
N ALA A 2 -9.85 -31.36 34.93
CA ALA A 2 -10.10 -31.57 33.50
C ALA A 2 -10.13 -30.20 32.77
N PRO A 3 -9.60 -30.11 31.53
CA PRO A 3 -9.63 -28.87 30.77
C PRO A 3 -11.08 -28.52 30.44
N THR A 4 -11.54 -27.37 30.93
CA THR A 4 -12.83 -26.80 30.58
C THR A 4 -12.81 -26.41 29.10
N THR A 5 -13.48 -27.18 28.25
CA THR A 5 -13.76 -26.83 26.85
C THR A 5 -14.54 -25.52 26.82
N LEU A 6 -13.92 -24.46 26.31
CA LEU A 6 -14.59 -23.18 26.04
C LEU A 6 -15.73 -23.40 25.03
N PRO A 7 -16.90 -22.79 25.24
CA PRO A 7 -18.02 -22.91 24.31
C PRO A 7 -17.63 -22.34 22.95
N GLN A 8 -17.77 -23.15 21.91
CA GLN A 8 -17.61 -22.70 20.53
C GLN A 8 -18.65 -21.60 20.25
N ARG A 9 -18.18 -20.41 19.89
CA ARG A 9 -19.06 -19.30 19.47
C ARG A 9 -19.83 -19.74 18.23
N PRO A 10 -21.15 -19.50 18.13
CA PRO A 10 -21.91 -19.81 16.93
C PRO A 10 -21.31 -19.04 15.74
N SER A 11 -20.83 -19.77 14.74
CA SER A 11 -20.36 -19.20 13.48
C SER A 11 -21.54 -18.54 12.76
N THR A 12 -21.43 -17.24 12.49
CA THR A 12 -22.36 -16.58 11.57
C THR A 12 -22.22 -17.22 10.19
N PRO A 13 -23.32 -17.63 9.53
CA PRO A 13 -23.23 -18.20 8.20
C PRO A 13 -22.64 -17.15 7.24
N PRO A 14 -21.77 -17.55 6.30
CA PRO A 14 -21.23 -16.62 5.31
C PRO A 14 -22.38 -16.03 4.48
N PRO A 15 -22.23 -14.77 4.01
CA PRO A 15 -23.23 -14.16 3.13
C PRO A 15 -23.45 -15.02 1.88
N PRO A 16 -24.67 -15.03 1.30
CA PRO A 16 -24.95 -15.80 0.09
C PRO A 16 -24.01 -15.38 -1.05
N PRO A 17 -23.59 -16.31 -1.92
CA PRO A 17 -22.73 -16.00 -3.03
C PRO A 17 -23.42 -15.01 -3.98
N VAL A 18 -22.85 -13.81 -4.13
CA VAL A 18 -23.20 -12.90 -5.23
C VAL A 18 -22.97 -13.65 -6.54
N ALA A 19 -23.79 -13.50 -7.58
CA ALA A 19 -23.52 -14.11 -8.89
C ALA A 19 -22.07 -13.82 -9.31
N ASP A 20 -21.39 -14.82 -9.88
CA ASP A 20 -19.98 -14.68 -10.26
C ASP A 20 -19.86 -13.63 -11.38
N PRO A 21 -19.23 -12.46 -11.14
CA PRO A 21 -19.07 -11.44 -12.16
C PRO A 21 -18.09 -11.84 -13.28
N ALA A 22 -17.49 -13.03 -13.21
CA ALA A 22 -16.53 -13.53 -14.19
C ALA A 22 -17.08 -13.80 -15.60
N THR A 23 -18.36 -13.53 -15.88
CA THR A 23 -18.82 -13.49 -17.28
C THR A 23 -18.29 -12.22 -17.94
N VAL A 24 -17.22 -12.40 -18.71
CA VAL A 24 -16.51 -11.37 -19.51
C VAL A 24 -17.46 -10.59 -20.45
N ASP A 25 -18.67 -11.10 -20.66
CA ASP A 25 -19.73 -10.50 -21.49
C ASP A 25 -21.01 -10.20 -20.70
N ALA A 26 -20.91 -9.89 -19.41
CA ALA A 26 -22.06 -9.47 -18.62
C ALA A 26 -22.68 -8.19 -19.22
N VAL A 27 -23.99 -8.22 -19.44
CA VAL A 27 -24.79 -7.07 -19.84
C VAL A 27 -25.77 -6.71 -18.72
N ASP A 28 -26.04 -5.42 -18.52
CA ASP A 28 -27.09 -4.97 -17.60
C ASP A 28 -28.49 -5.13 -18.24
N GLU A 29 -29.53 -4.79 -17.47
CA GLU A 29 -30.93 -4.86 -17.93
C GLU A 29 -31.22 -3.98 -19.15
N GLN A 30 -30.37 -2.99 -19.42
CA GLN A 30 -30.45 -2.07 -20.55
C GLN A 30 -29.58 -2.52 -21.74
N GLY A 31 -28.92 -3.68 -21.64
CA GLY A 31 -28.03 -4.20 -22.66
C GLY A 31 -26.63 -3.56 -22.69
N ASN A 32 -26.28 -2.74 -21.69
CA ASN A 32 -24.95 -2.15 -21.60
C ASN A 32 -23.96 -3.21 -21.14
N ARG A 33 -22.79 -3.26 -21.78
CA ARG A 33 -21.69 -4.10 -21.31
C ARG A 33 -21.24 -3.64 -19.93
N ILE A 34 -21.05 -4.58 -19.01
CA ILE A 34 -20.55 -4.33 -17.66
C ILE A 34 -19.04 -4.57 -17.64
N LEU A 35 -18.27 -3.55 -17.27
CA LEU A 35 -16.85 -3.65 -16.96
C LEU A 35 -16.67 -3.78 -15.45
N TYR A 36 -16.09 -4.89 -14.99
CA TYR A 36 -15.73 -5.07 -13.60
C TYR A 36 -14.29 -4.64 -13.33
N LYS A 37 -14.13 -3.80 -12.31
CA LYS A 37 -12.87 -3.54 -11.62
C LYS A 37 -12.85 -4.30 -10.29
N TYR A 38 -11.66 -4.56 -9.77
CA TYR A 38 -11.44 -5.35 -8.57
C TYR A 38 -10.56 -4.58 -7.59
N ALA A 39 -11.10 -4.31 -6.41
CA ALA A 39 -10.36 -3.68 -5.31
C ALA A 39 -10.12 -4.68 -4.18
N LEU A 40 -8.88 -4.75 -3.69
CA LEU A 40 -8.53 -5.50 -2.50
C LEU A 40 -8.38 -4.56 -1.31
N VAL A 41 -9.09 -4.83 -0.22
CA VAL A 41 -9.00 -4.05 1.02
C VAL A 41 -8.53 -4.95 2.16
N THR A 42 -7.48 -4.55 2.87
CA THR A 42 -6.95 -5.35 3.99
C THR A 42 -7.14 -4.65 5.32
N GLY A 43 -7.49 -5.40 6.36
CA GLY A 43 -7.41 -4.94 7.76
C GLY A 43 -6.56 -5.88 8.60
N PHE A 44 -6.04 -5.43 9.74
CA PHE A 44 -5.17 -6.26 10.58
C PHE A 44 -5.93 -7.14 11.58
N SER A 45 -5.36 -8.30 11.89
CA SER A 45 -5.83 -9.15 12.98
C SER A 45 -5.65 -8.49 14.37
N GLN A 46 -6.15 -9.16 15.40
CA GLN A 46 -6.04 -8.71 16.78
C GLN A 46 -4.57 -8.57 17.20
N PHE A 47 -4.20 -7.44 17.80
CA PHE A 47 -2.86 -7.22 18.33
C PHE A 47 -2.86 -6.35 19.58
N ALA A 48 -1.98 -6.69 20.53
CA ALA A 48 -1.89 -6.03 21.83
C ALA A 48 -3.26 -5.93 22.53
N HIS A 49 -3.71 -4.71 22.80
CA HIS A 49 -5.00 -4.42 23.47
C HIS A 49 -6.16 -4.20 22.50
N LEU A 50 -5.91 -4.27 21.19
CA LEU A 50 -6.93 -4.00 20.17
C LEU A 50 -7.76 -5.27 19.92
N ASP A 51 -8.77 -5.49 20.77
CA ASP A 51 -9.72 -6.59 20.66
C ASP A 51 -11.17 -6.10 20.63
N PRO A 52 -11.85 -6.12 19.47
CA PRO A 52 -11.32 -6.43 18.13
C PRO A 52 -10.45 -5.29 17.56
N ASN A 53 -9.66 -5.58 16.52
CA ASN A 53 -8.88 -4.56 15.82
C ASN A 53 -9.80 -3.59 15.04
N PRO A 54 -9.76 -2.26 15.29
CA PRO A 54 -10.62 -1.28 14.61
C PRO A 54 -10.54 -1.33 13.08
N SER A 55 -9.34 -1.58 12.52
CA SER A 55 -9.16 -1.67 11.07
C SER A 55 -9.95 -2.81 10.46
N TRP A 56 -9.93 -3.99 11.09
CA TRP A 56 -10.67 -5.14 10.60
C TRP A 56 -12.19 -4.96 10.75
N LEU A 57 -12.64 -4.36 11.85
CA LEU A 57 -14.06 -4.03 12.01
C LEU A 57 -14.59 -3.13 10.89
N ALA A 58 -13.78 -2.16 10.43
CA ALA A 58 -14.18 -1.26 9.36
C ALA A 58 -14.11 -1.91 7.97
N VAL A 59 -13.14 -2.81 7.74
CA VAL A 59 -12.89 -3.45 6.43
C VAL A 59 -13.85 -4.60 6.15
N LYS A 60 -14.13 -5.45 7.14
CA LYS A 60 -14.91 -6.68 6.95
C LYS A 60 -16.27 -6.47 6.28
N PRO A 61 -17.08 -5.45 6.63
CA PRO A 61 -18.38 -5.22 5.99
C PRO A 61 -18.30 -4.89 4.49
N LEU A 62 -17.11 -4.57 3.95
CA LEU A 62 -16.92 -4.27 2.53
C LEU A 62 -16.75 -5.52 1.66
N HIS A 63 -16.61 -6.72 2.25
CA HIS A 63 -16.39 -7.92 1.45
C HIS A 63 -17.60 -8.24 0.56
N ASN A 64 -17.35 -8.52 -0.72
CA ASN A 64 -18.37 -8.75 -1.75
C ASN A 64 -19.31 -7.56 -1.98
N VAL A 65 -18.96 -6.36 -1.50
CA VAL A 65 -19.68 -5.15 -1.89
C VAL A 65 -19.35 -4.83 -3.34
N VAL A 66 -20.39 -4.56 -4.13
CA VAL A 66 -20.27 -4.09 -5.51
C VAL A 66 -20.64 -2.61 -5.56
N LEU A 67 -19.71 -1.77 -6.02
CA LEU A 67 -19.96 -0.35 -6.27
C LEU A 67 -20.32 -0.16 -7.74
N ASP A 68 -21.34 0.65 -8.00
CA ASP A 68 -21.67 1.10 -9.36
C ASP A 68 -21.04 2.46 -9.60
N LEU A 69 -20.19 2.57 -10.62
CA LEU A 69 -19.54 3.83 -11.03
C LEU A 69 -20.31 4.52 -12.17
N GLY A 70 -21.47 3.97 -12.56
CA GLY A 70 -22.32 4.50 -13.60
C GLY A 70 -21.91 4.10 -15.02
N VAL A 71 -22.59 4.73 -15.98
CA VAL A 71 -22.42 4.48 -17.42
C VAL A 71 -21.50 5.55 -18.01
N ARG A 72 -20.48 5.11 -18.75
CA ARG A 72 -19.61 5.97 -19.54
C ARG A 72 -19.83 5.68 -21.03
N SER A 73 -19.90 6.73 -21.83
CA SER A 73 -19.82 6.59 -23.28
C SER A 73 -18.38 6.27 -23.63
N VAL A 74 -18.12 5.10 -24.20
CA VAL A 74 -16.84 4.83 -24.85
C VAL A 74 -16.87 5.65 -26.12
N LEU A 75 -16.12 6.76 -26.16
CA LEU A 75 -15.80 7.39 -27.43
C LEU A 75 -14.74 6.47 -28.05
N ASP A 76 -15.08 5.86 -29.19
CA ASP A 76 -14.26 4.85 -29.85
C ASP A 76 -12.81 5.34 -30.07
N GLU A 77 -11.89 4.97 -29.18
CA GLU A 77 -10.44 5.18 -29.40
C GLU A 77 -9.89 4.27 -30.51
N GLU A 78 -10.70 3.35 -31.04
CA GLU A 78 -10.30 2.39 -32.07
C GLU A 78 -10.51 2.87 -33.52
N GLU A 79 -11.15 4.00 -33.80
CA GLU A 79 -11.35 4.48 -35.19
C GLU A 79 -10.15 5.25 -35.75
N ARG A 80 -8.96 4.63 -35.73
CA ARG A 80 -7.81 5.06 -36.57
C ARG A 80 -7.61 4.22 -37.83
N GLY A 81 -8.41 3.18 -38.07
CA GLY A 81 -8.37 2.36 -39.28
C GLY A 81 -9.61 2.56 -40.15
N GLY A 82 -9.52 3.42 -41.17
CA GLY A 82 -10.66 3.84 -41.96
C GLY A 82 -11.31 2.77 -42.85
N ASP A 83 -12.64 2.70 -42.81
CA ASP A 83 -13.48 2.47 -43.98
C ASP A 83 -14.85 3.16 -43.77
N GLN A 84 -15.17 4.13 -44.62
CA GLN A 84 -16.30 5.05 -44.47
C GLN A 84 -17.60 4.46 -45.04
N ARG A 85 -18.13 3.38 -44.45
CA ARG A 85 -19.51 2.96 -44.71
C ARG A 85 -20.39 3.26 -43.51
N GLY A 86 -21.10 4.38 -43.61
CA GLY A 86 -22.00 4.94 -42.60
C GLY A 86 -23.24 4.08 -42.35
N GLU A 87 -23.11 3.14 -41.42
CA GLU A 87 -24.23 2.69 -40.60
C GLU A 87 -24.17 3.43 -39.26
N GLU A 88 -25.33 3.95 -38.79
CA GLU A 88 -25.50 4.52 -37.45
C GLU A 88 -25.24 3.45 -36.39
N ARG A 89 -23.96 3.16 -36.11
CA ARG A 89 -23.56 2.36 -34.96
C ARG A 89 -23.89 3.17 -33.70
N GLY A 90 -24.99 2.79 -33.04
CA GLY A 90 -25.35 3.33 -31.74
C GLY A 90 -24.15 3.28 -30.79
N LYS A 91 -23.87 4.41 -30.12
CA LYS A 91 -22.77 4.54 -29.17
C LYS A 91 -22.86 3.42 -28.13
N LYS A 92 -21.87 2.53 -28.11
CA LYS A 92 -21.82 1.45 -27.13
C LYS A 92 -21.54 2.06 -25.75
N GLN A 93 -22.52 1.95 -24.87
CA GLN A 93 -22.40 2.38 -23.49
C GLN A 93 -21.79 1.26 -22.65
N VAL A 94 -20.87 1.62 -21.75
CA VAL A 94 -20.25 0.69 -20.81
C VAL A 94 -20.55 1.13 -19.40
N ARG A 95 -21.08 0.22 -18.60
CA ARG A 95 -21.33 0.43 -17.18
C ARG A 95 -20.16 -0.14 -16.38
N THR A 96 -19.57 0.65 -15.49
CA THR A 96 -18.42 0.19 -14.70
C THR A 96 -18.86 -0.16 -13.28
N LYS A 97 -18.47 -1.34 -12.80
CA LYS A 97 -18.70 -1.78 -11.43
C LYS A 97 -17.38 -2.13 -10.76
N VAL A 98 -17.28 -1.95 -9.44
CA VAL A 98 -16.12 -2.35 -8.64
C VAL A 98 -16.54 -3.46 -7.67
N LEU A 99 -15.92 -4.62 -7.76
CA LEU A 99 -16.05 -5.65 -6.74
C LEU A 99 -14.98 -5.44 -5.67
N ILE A 100 -15.40 -5.28 -4.41
CA ILE A 100 -14.50 -5.19 -3.27
C ILE A 100 -14.31 -6.58 -2.66
N GLN A 101 -13.05 -6.96 -2.48
CA GLN A 101 -12.62 -8.14 -1.76
C GLN A 101 -11.84 -7.73 -0.52
N CYS A 102 -11.95 -8.51 0.55
CA CYS A 102 -11.36 -8.16 1.84
C CYS A 102 -10.63 -9.36 2.43
N ILE A 103 -9.46 -9.11 3.01
CA ILE A 103 -8.71 -10.10 3.79
C ILE A 103 -8.27 -9.52 5.12
N GLN A 104 -8.18 -10.39 6.12
CA GLN A 104 -7.53 -10.06 7.38
C GLN A 104 -6.05 -10.42 7.27
N VAL A 105 -5.17 -9.48 7.60
CA VAL A 105 -3.73 -9.68 7.55
C VAL A 105 -3.22 -9.93 8.96
N PRO A 106 -2.44 -11.01 9.19
CA PRO A 106 -1.80 -11.23 10.49
C PRO A 106 -0.87 -10.07 10.83
N VAL A 107 -0.85 -9.66 12.11
CA VAL A 107 0.14 -8.72 12.63
C VAL A 107 1.48 -9.45 12.84
N ALA A 108 2.11 -9.89 11.73
CA ALA A 108 3.35 -10.65 11.70
C ALA A 108 4.25 -10.27 10.51
N TRP A 109 5.54 -9.98 10.77
CA TRP A 109 6.48 -9.47 9.75
C TRP A 109 6.67 -10.42 8.58
N ARG A 110 6.95 -11.69 8.89
CA ARG A 110 7.23 -12.74 7.90
C ARG A 110 6.01 -13.06 7.04
N ALA A 111 4.83 -12.99 7.63
CA ALA A 111 3.58 -13.24 6.93
C ALA A 111 3.27 -12.13 5.93
N VAL A 112 3.56 -10.86 6.27
CA VAL A 112 3.47 -9.74 5.32
C VAL A 112 4.43 -9.93 4.14
N LEU A 113 5.65 -10.37 4.40
CA LEU A 113 6.65 -10.65 3.37
C LEU A 113 6.29 -11.81 2.43
N ASP A 114 5.47 -12.77 2.87
CA ASP A 114 4.92 -13.80 1.97
C ASP A 114 3.67 -13.30 1.23
N LEU A 115 2.73 -12.69 1.96
CA LEU A 115 1.42 -12.32 1.45
C LEU A 115 1.50 -11.23 0.37
N VAL A 116 2.14 -10.09 0.67
CA VAL A 116 2.04 -8.88 -0.17
C VAL A 116 2.62 -9.04 -1.57
N PRO A 117 3.81 -9.65 -1.78
CA PRO A 117 4.31 -9.90 -3.14
C PRO A 117 3.32 -10.69 -3.99
N ARG A 118 2.62 -11.65 -3.36
CA ARG A 118 1.62 -12.50 -4.02
C ARG A 118 0.29 -11.79 -4.28
N LEU A 119 -0.01 -10.70 -3.57
CA LEU A 119 -1.16 -9.84 -3.87
C LEU A 119 -0.96 -9.09 -5.20
N HIS A 120 0.27 -8.61 -5.46
CA HIS A 120 0.61 -7.84 -6.66
C HIS A 120 1.03 -8.70 -7.85
N THR A 121 1.60 -9.87 -7.58
CA THR A 121 1.95 -10.86 -8.60
C THR A 121 1.44 -12.25 -8.20
N PRO A 122 0.13 -12.53 -8.33
CA PRO A 122 -0.40 -13.84 -8.01
C PRO A 122 0.25 -14.93 -8.86
N GLY A 123 0.60 -16.05 -8.23
CA GLY A 123 1.31 -17.15 -8.90
C GLY A 123 2.83 -17.11 -8.80
N LEU A 124 3.41 -16.15 -8.06
CA LEU A 124 4.84 -16.21 -7.72
C LEU A 124 5.20 -17.57 -7.09
N PRO A 125 6.23 -18.29 -7.60
CA PRO A 125 6.61 -19.58 -7.05
C PRO A 125 7.15 -19.45 -5.62
N SER A 126 7.92 -18.38 -5.36
CA SER A 126 8.47 -18.04 -4.05
C SER A 126 8.36 -16.53 -3.80
N ALA A 127 8.22 -16.16 -2.53
CA ALA A 127 8.31 -14.76 -2.14
C ALA A 127 9.75 -14.23 -2.34
N PRO A 128 9.95 -12.94 -2.67
CA PRO A 128 11.28 -12.39 -2.91
C PRO A 128 12.19 -12.39 -1.68
N SER A 129 11.62 -12.17 -0.49
CA SER A 129 12.40 -12.11 0.75
C SER A 129 12.67 -13.51 1.31
N PRO A 130 13.90 -13.79 1.77
CA PRO A 130 14.22 -15.07 2.43
C PRO A 130 13.55 -15.23 3.80
N PHE A 131 13.01 -14.14 4.37
CA PHE A 131 12.29 -14.16 5.65
C PHE A 131 10.78 -14.41 5.49
N ALA A 132 10.28 -14.49 4.26
CA ALA A 132 8.88 -14.71 3.98
C ALA A 132 8.42 -16.08 4.46
N GLU A 133 7.32 -16.11 5.20
CA GLU A 133 6.74 -17.35 5.74
C GLU A 133 5.21 -17.18 5.82
N PRO A 134 4.41 -17.98 5.09
CA PRO A 134 2.96 -17.96 5.25
C PRO A 134 2.61 -18.37 6.68
N TRP A 135 1.59 -17.75 7.25
CA TRP A 135 1.24 -18.00 8.65
C TRP A 135 -0.24 -17.75 8.90
N LEU A 136 -0.86 -18.68 9.64
CA LEU A 136 -2.22 -18.54 10.14
C LEU A 136 -2.16 -17.95 11.56
N ASP A 137 -2.76 -16.77 11.74
CA ASP A 137 -2.85 -16.16 13.06
C ASP A 137 -3.85 -16.92 13.95
N PRO A 138 -3.41 -17.57 15.05
CA PRO A 138 -4.32 -18.22 15.98
C PRO A 138 -5.23 -17.24 16.72
N LYS A 139 -4.87 -15.94 16.75
CA LYS A 139 -5.72 -14.85 17.26
C LYS A 139 -6.51 -14.14 16.17
N GLY A 140 -6.30 -14.52 14.91
CA GLY A 140 -7.08 -14.06 13.78
C GLY A 140 -8.53 -14.57 13.86
N GLU A 141 -9.39 -13.97 13.05
CA GLU A 141 -10.76 -14.43 12.91
C GLU A 141 -10.78 -15.81 12.21
N GLN A 142 -11.32 -16.81 12.90
CA GLN A 142 -11.29 -18.22 12.46
C GLN A 142 -12.27 -18.56 11.33
N SER A 143 -12.96 -17.57 10.76
CA SER A 143 -13.91 -17.73 9.65
C SER A 143 -13.24 -17.73 8.27
N GLY A 144 -11.91 -17.86 8.20
CA GLY A 144 -11.14 -18.00 6.97
C GLY A 144 -10.64 -16.68 6.36
N TRP A 145 -10.95 -15.52 6.96
CA TRP A 145 -10.51 -14.21 6.46
C TRP A 145 -8.99 -14.02 6.49
N GLY A 146 -8.32 -14.64 7.46
CA GLY A 146 -6.86 -14.68 7.57
C GLY A 146 -6.19 -15.73 6.68
N GLY A 147 -6.99 -16.47 5.91
CA GLY A 147 -6.57 -17.66 5.19
C GLY A 147 -6.53 -18.93 6.06
N ASP A 148 -5.90 -19.98 5.54
CA ASP A 148 -5.76 -21.28 6.21
C ASP A 148 -4.30 -21.65 6.56
N GLY A 149 -3.39 -20.66 6.45
CA GLY A 149 -1.96 -20.84 6.69
C GLY A 149 -1.14 -21.19 5.45
N ARG A 150 -1.78 -21.44 4.30
CA ARG A 150 -1.08 -21.53 3.01
C ARG A 150 -0.91 -20.13 2.39
N SER A 151 0.12 -19.99 1.55
CA SER A 151 0.37 -18.76 0.81
C SER A 151 -0.81 -18.37 -0.09
N PHE A 152 -0.95 -17.06 -0.31
CA PHE A 152 -1.91 -16.54 -1.27
C PHE A 152 -1.60 -17.01 -2.72
N PRO A 153 -2.61 -17.31 -3.56
CA PRO A 153 -4.04 -17.26 -3.24
C PRO A 153 -4.60 -18.53 -2.61
N LEU A 154 -3.81 -19.61 -2.55
CA LEU A 154 -4.30 -20.95 -2.16
C LEU A 154 -4.92 -20.98 -0.76
N GLY A 155 -4.39 -20.20 0.17
CA GLY A 155 -4.94 -20.12 1.52
C GLY A 155 -6.22 -19.30 1.66
N TYR A 156 -6.67 -18.61 0.60
CA TYR A 156 -7.75 -17.63 0.64
C TYR A 156 -8.91 -18.01 -0.30
N SER A 157 -9.46 -19.20 -0.11
CA SER A 157 -10.49 -19.78 -1.01
C SER A 157 -11.81 -19.00 -1.09
N HIS A 158 -12.07 -18.08 -0.15
CA HIS A 158 -13.27 -17.24 -0.15
C HIS A 158 -13.17 -16.05 -1.12
N LEU A 159 -11.97 -15.74 -1.61
CA LEU A 159 -11.75 -14.58 -2.46
C LEU A 159 -12.12 -14.83 -3.92
N ARG A 160 -12.69 -13.80 -4.54
CA ARG A 160 -12.88 -13.71 -5.98
C ARG A 160 -11.73 -12.92 -6.58
N LEU A 161 -10.79 -13.63 -7.19
CA LEU A 161 -9.65 -13.00 -7.84
C LEU A 161 -10.09 -12.33 -9.15
N PRO A 162 -9.44 -11.23 -9.56
CA PRO A 162 -9.64 -10.63 -10.89
C PRO A 162 -9.45 -11.70 -11.97
N PRO A 163 -10.27 -11.75 -13.03
CA PRO A 163 -10.14 -12.79 -14.06
C PRO A 163 -8.81 -12.68 -14.81
N LEU A 164 -8.29 -13.83 -15.24
CA LEU A 164 -6.98 -13.99 -15.90
C LEU A 164 -6.90 -13.42 -17.33
N GLY A 165 -7.88 -12.66 -17.82
CA GLY A 165 -8.15 -12.33 -19.23
C GLY A 165 -6.95 -11.91 -20.10
N GLY A 166 -6.05 -12.86 -20.43
CA GLY A 166 -4.74 -12.64 -21.03
C GLY A 166 -3.68 -11.97 -20.13
N LYS A 167 -3.99 -11.61 -18.89
CA LYS A 167 -3.09 -10.89 -17.95
C LYS A 167 -3.05 -11.62 -16.60
N ALA A 168 -1.93 -11.52 -15.87
CA ALA A 168 -1.86 -12.00 -14.50
C ALA A 168 -3.00 -11.39 -13.65
N HIS A 169 -3.57 -12.17 -12.71
CA HIS A 169 -4.59 -11.70 -11.77
C HIS A 169 -4.13 -10.39 -11.12
N ARG A 170 -4.67 -9.24 -11.55
CA ARG A 170 -4.20 -7.93 -11.08
C ARG A 170 -5.37 -7.14 -10.51
N TRP A 171 -5.18 -6.63 -9.30
CA TRP A 171 -6.12 -5.70 -8.68
C TRP A 171 -6.02 -4.34 -9.36
N ASP A 172 -7.17 -3.70 -9.57
CA ASP A 172 -7.25 -2.30 -10.02
C ASP A 172 -6.92 -1.33 -8.88
N PHE A 173 -7.06 -1.77 -7.63
CA PHE A 173 -6.70 -0.99 -6.44
C PHE A 173 -6.39 -1.90 -5.25
N VAL A 174 -5.35 -1.57 -4.49
CA VAL A 174 -5.07 -2.20 -3.18
C VAL A 174 -5.09 -1.14 -2.09
N LEU A 175 -5.96 -1.33 -1.10
CA LEU A 175 -6.11 -0.46 0.06
C LEU A 175 -5.76 -1.23 1.34
N HIS A 176 -4.75 -0.74 2.06
CA HIS A 176 -4.42 -1.26 3.38
C HIS A 176 -4.99 -0.37 4.47
N VAL A 177 -5.54 -0.96 5.52
CA VAL A 177 -6.12 -0.24 6.66
C VAL A 177 -5.49 -0.74 7.94
N GLY A 178 -5.00 0.18 8.76
CA GLY A 178 -4.50 -0.10 10.10
C GLY A 178 -5.08 0.85 11.12
N THR A 179 -4.89 0.52 12.40
CA THR A 179 -5.30 1.40 13.49
C THR A 179 -4.17 2.37 13.81
N GLY A 180 -4.45 3.67 13.70
CA GLY A 180 -3.52 4.75 14.03
C GLY A 180 -3.83 5.34 15.40
N ARG A 181 -2.87 6.09 15.95
CA ARG A 181 -3.10 6.85 17.18
C ARG A 181 -3.83 8.16 16.87
N ASN A 182 -4.88 8.44 17.66
CA ASN A 182 -5.62 9.70 17.76
C ASN A 182 -6.38 10.20 16.53
N GLY A 183 -7.69 10.39 16.72
CA GLY A 183 -8.41 11.63 16.39
C GLY A 183 -8.86 11.86 14.96
N ALA A 184 -8.36 11.11 13.97
CA ALA A 184 -8.78 11.26 12.58
C ALA A 184 -8.44 10.02 11.74
N ILE A 185 -9.12 9.90 10.59
CA ILE A 185 -8.66 9.05 9.50
C ILE A 185 -7.45 9.74 8.86
N ALA A 186 -6.36 9.01 8.68
CA ALA A 186 -5.15 9.53 8.06
C ALA A 186 -4.84 8.79 6.76
N LEU A 187 -4.76 9.54 5.66
CA LEU A 187 -4.31 9.07 4.35
C LEU A 187 -2.78 9.16 4.30
N GLU A 188 -2.09 8.02 4.17
CA GLU A 188 -0.63 7.98 4.23
C GLU A 188 -0.01 8.26 2.85
N ASN A 189 0.84 9.28 2.74
CA ASN A 189 1.50 9.68 1.50
C ASN A 189 2.66 8.77 1.10
N LEU A 190 3.37 8.24 2.08
CA LEU A 190 4.60 7.50 1.87
C LEU A 190 4.81 6.43 2.94
N ALA A 191 5.71 5.50 2.65
CA ALA A 191 6.14 4.44 3.54
C ALA A 191 7.66 4.28 3.51
N HIS A 192 8.21 3.60 4.51
CA HIS A 192 9.65 3.55 4.71
C HIS A 192 10.21 2.13 4.70
N LYS A 193 11.39 2.03 4.09
CA LYS A 193 12.16 0.80 3.97
C LYS A 193 12.77 0.34 5.29
N ASP A 194 13.06 1.27 6.18
CA ASP A 194 13.89 1.03 7.35
C ASP A 194 13.53 1.97 8.51
N GLY A 195 14.27 1.83 9.62
CA GLY A 195 14.03 2.56 10.87
C GLY A 195 13.05 1.86 11.81
N TYR A 196 12.76 0.58 11.58
CA TYR A 196 11.93 -0.23 12.49
C TYR A 196 12.71 -0.53 13.78
N ARG A 197 12.05 -0.40 14.94
CA ARG A 197 12.70 -0.65 16.23
C ARG A 197 12.81 -2.15 16.48
N ALA A 198 13.94 -2.63 16.98
CA ALA A 198 14.13 -4.04 17.35
C ALA A 198 13.09 -4.54 18.37
N GLN A 199 12.61 -3.65 19.24
CA GLN A 199 11.63 -3.92 20.28
C GLN A 199 10.18 -3.90 19.76
N SER A 200 9.96 -3.56 18.49
CA SER A 200 8.66 -3.61 17.83
C SER A 200 8.27 -5.06 17.51
N LEU A 201 7.99 -5.83 18.55
CA LEU A 201 7.65 -7.24 18.41
C LEU A 201 6.26 -7.42 17.81
N ASP A 202 6.15 -8.31 16.84
CA ASP A 202 4.87 -8.72 16.26
C ASP A 202 4.09 -9.70 17.15
N VAL A 203 2.97 -10.24 16.65
CA VAL A 203 2.15 -11.19 17.42
C VAL A 203 2.89 -12.51 17.74
N ARG A 204 3.91 -12.85 16.95
CA ARG A 204 4.80 -14.01 17.16
C ARG A 204 5.94 -13.69 18.12
N LYS A 205 6.00 -12.46 18.66
CA LYS A 205 7.10 -11.93 19.48
C LYS A 205 8.41 -11.84 18.68
N GLU A 206 8.32 -11.67 17.36
CA GLU A 206 9.47 -11.52 16.48
C GLU A 206 9.74 -10.04 16.19
N SER A 207 11.02 -9.69 16.16
CA SER A 207 11.48 -8.37 15.73
C SER A 207 11.35 -8.20 14.21
N PRO A 208 11.31 -6.96 13.71
CA PRO A 208 11.39 -6.71 12.27
C PRO A 208 12.70 -7.30 11.70
N PRO A 209 12.73 -7.68 10.40
CA PRO A 209 13.90 -8.29 9.80
C PRO A 209 15.14 -7.41 9.94
N ALA A 210 16.28 -8.02 10.28
CA ALA A 210 17.55 -7.32 10.32
C ALA A 210 17.99 -6.99 8.89
N ILE A 211 18.46 -5.76 8.66
CA ILE A 211 19.10 -5.41 7.39
C ILE A 211 20.49 -6.01 7.43
N VAL A 212 20.63 -7.20 6.85
CA VAL A 212 21.95 -7.79 6.62
C VAL A 212 22.62 -6.96 5.54
N VAL A 213 23.39 -5.95 5.95
CA VAL A 213 24.32 -5.29 5.05
C VAL A 213 25.32 -6.38 4.68
N ALA A 214 25.25 -6.87 3.44
CA ALA A 214 26.31 -7.69 2.89
C ALA A 214 27.56 -6.80 2.87
N HIS A 215 28.34 -6.80 3.96
CA HIS A 215 29.68 -6.27 3.91
C HIS A 215 30.38 -7.08 2.82
N PRO A 216 30.80 -6.47 1.71
CA PRO A 216 31.61 -7.19 0.74
C PRO A 216 32.78 -7.75 1.54
N LYS A 217 32.86 -9.07 1.63
CA LYS A 217 34.05 -9.71 2.19
C LYS A 217 35.18 -9.23 1.30
N VAL A 218 35.95 -8.26 1.76
CA VAL A 218 37.23 -7.90 1.14
C VAL A 218 37.96 -9.24 1.03
N PRO A 219 38.30 -9.72 -0.17
CA PRO A 219 38.99 -10.97 -0.32
C PRO A 219 40.26 -10.90 0.53
N THR A 220 40.32 -11.69 1.60
CA THR A 220 41.45 -11.71 2.53
C THR A 220 42.76 -12.08 1.81
N ASP A 221 42.64 -12.64 0.61
CA ASP A 221 43.74 -13.05 -0.25
C ASP A 221 44.45 -11.86 -0.94
N GLU A 222 43.79 -10.71 -1.16
CA GLU A 222 44.46 -9.54 -1.77
C GLU A 222 45.28 -8.72 -0.74
N VAL A 223 44.83 -8.66 0.52
CA VAL A 223 45.60 -8.00 1.59
C VAL A 223 46.86 -8.79 1.96
N GLN A 224 46.89 -10.11 1.71
CA GLN A 224 48.10 -10.92 1.87
C GLN A 224 49.02 -10.91 0.64
N ALA A 225 48.53 -10.54 -0.54
CA ALA A 225 49.35 -10.42 -1.75
C ALA A 225 50.16 -9.11 -1.76
N GLN A 226 49.61 -8.00 -1.25
CA GLN A 226 50.33 -6.72 -1.16
C GLN A 226 51.42 -6.68 -0.09
N ASN A 227 51.32 -7.51 0.96
CA ASN A 227 52.39 -7.64 1.97
C ASN A 227 53.49 -8.65 1.59
N ARG A 228 53.41 -9.27 0.40
CA ARG A 228 54.39 -10.28 -0.06
C ARG A 228 55.34 -9.77 -1.16
N HIS A 229 55.28 -8.49 -1.55
CA HIS A 229 56.10 -7.93 -2.64
C HIS A 229 57.15 -6.88 -2.22
N VAL A 230 57.44 -6.73 -0.93
CA VAL A 230 58.64 -5.99 -0.49
C VAL A 230 59.77 -6.98 -0.25
N GLY A 231 60.44 -7.37 -1.32
CA GLY A 231 61.67 -8.16 -1.26
C GLY A 231 62.01 -8.87 -2.56
N GLN A 232 63.06 -8.36 -3.23
CA GLN A 232 63.88 -9.05 -4.24
C GLN A 232 63.32 -9.12 -5.66
N ASN A 233 63.73 -8.21 -6.56
CA ASN A 233 64.96 -8.35 -7.35
C ASN A 233 65.00 -7.33 -8.50
N GLU A 234 66.22 -6.86 -8.75
CA GLU A 234 66.66 -6.04 -9.87
C GLU A 234 66.86 -6.88 -11.15
N ASP A 235 66.95 -6.15 -12.27
CA ASP A 235 67.47 -6.52 -13.60
C ASP A 235 66.65 -7.41 -14.54
N GLY A 236 66.27 -6.83 -15.69
CA GLY A 236 65.76 -7.60 -16.84
C GLY A 236 65.01 -6.79 -17.88
N MET A 237 65.75 -6.11 -18.76
CA MET A 237 65.31 -5.34 -19.93
C MET A 237 64.74 -6.23 -21.06
N VAL A 238 63.93 -5.62 -21.94
CA VAL A 238 63.76 -5.83 -23.40
C VAL A 238 62.31 -6.16 -23.91
N ASP A 239 61.80 -5.18 -24.68
CA ASP A 239 60.96 -5.17 -25.91
C ASP A 239 59.54 -5.76 -26.03
N SER A 240 58.60 -4.80 -26.17
CA SER A 240 57.79 -4.52 -27.38
C SER A 240 56.42 -5.18 -27.64
N GLU A 241 55.56 -4.29 -28.14
CA GLU A 241 54.44 -4.44 -29.08
C GLU A 241 53.04 -4.96 -28.66
N LYS A 242 52.10 -4.00 -28.79
CA LYS A 242 50.77 -4.08 -29.44
C LYS A 242 49.76 -5.12 -28.93
N ALA A 243 48.69 -4.60 -28.32
CA ALA A 243 47.32 -4.92 -28.74
C ALA A 243 46.32 -3.87 -28.26
N SER A 244 45.85 -3.06 -29.21
CA SER A 244 44.67 -2.21 -29.12
C SER A 244 43.39 -3.05 -28.99
N ARG A 245 42.55 -2.78 -27.98
CA ARG A 245 41.13 -3.12 -28.00
C ARG A 245 40.28 -1.96 -27.49
N ALA A 246 39.36 -1.56 -28.35
CA ALA A 246 38.46 -0.44 -28.21
C ALA A 246 37.42 -0.67 -27.10
N LEU A 247 37.14 0.39 -26.34
CA LEU A 247 35.98 0.53 -25.47
C LEU A 247 35.00 1.51 -26.12
N PRO A 248 33.69 1.24 -26.16
CA PRO A 248 32.72 2.20 -26.65
C PRO A 248 32.41 3.25 -25.57
N SER A 249 32.63 4.52 -25.91
CA SER A 249 32.21 5.70 -25.16
C SER A 249 30.71 5.96 -25.38
N ALA A 250 29.90 5.83 -24.33
CA ALA A 250 28.53 6.33 -24.32
C ALA A 250 28.52 7.83 -23.97
N HIS A 251 28.19 8.67 -24.94
CA HIS A 251 27.92 10.09 -24.76
C HIS A 251 26.46 10.27 -24.33
N TRP A 252 26.23 10.78 -23.11
CA TRP A 252 24.94 11.37 -22.74
C TRP A 252 25.00 12.88 -23.03
N SER A 253 24.13 13.36 -23.93
CA SER A 253 24.01 14.78 -24.25
C SER A 253 23.18 15.51 -23.19
N LEU A 254 23.79 16.47 -22.51
CA LEU A 254 23.23 17.33 -21.45
C LEU A 254 22.16 18.34 -21.91
N THR A 255 21.58 18.19 -23.09
CA THR A 255 20.67 19.18 -23.69
C THR A 255 19.18 18.91 -23.50
N SER A 256 18.78 17.82 -22.83
CA SER A 256 17.35 17.48 -22.66
C SER A 256 16.76 17.77 -21.27
N LEU A 257 17.51 18.40 -20.36
CA LEU A 257 17.07 18.66 -18.98
C LEU A 257 16.66 20.11 -18.66
N LEU A 258 16.58 21.00 -19.65
CA LEU A 258 16.31 22.43 -19.43
C LEU A 258 14.97 22.95 -20.00
N HIS A 259 14.13 22.08 -20.59
CA HIS A 259 12.88 22.52 -21.24
C HIS A 259 11.59 22.26 -20.44
N THR A 260 11.66 21.68 -19.24
CA THR A 260 10.47 21.33 -18.42
C THR A 260 10.34 22.13 -17.12
N MET A 261 11.21 23.12 -16.87
CA MET A 261 11.25 23.89 -15.62
C MET A 261 10.71 25.34 -15.72
N LEU A 262 10.12 25.75 -16.85
CA LEU A 262 9.75 27.16 -17.08
C LEU A 262 8.32 27.40 -17.63
N ARG A 263 7.32 26.67 -17.12
CA ARG A 263 5.89 26.96 -17.39
C ARG A 263 4.98 26.97 -16.14
N GLY A 264 5.53 27.16 -14.95
CA GLY A 264 4.79 27.09 -13.68
C GLY A 264 4.75 28.36 -12.85
N LEU A 265 5.00 29.54 -13.43
CA LEU A 265 4.96 30.81 -12.71
C LEU A 265 4.16 31.83 -13.52
N LEU A 266 2.89 32.00 -13.14
CA LEU A 266 2.08 33.23 -13.17
C LEU A 266 0.60 32.85 -13.06
N ASN A 267 0.03 32.94 -11.86
CA ASN A 267 -1.37 33.34 -11.59
C ASN A 267 -1.67 33.23 -10.08
N LEU A 268 -1.35 34.27 -9.31
CA LEU A 268 -1.83 34.45 -7.94
C LEU A 268 -1.99 35.95 -7.68
N PHE A 269 -3.17 36.49 -7.97
CA PHE A 269 -3.70 37.70 -7.33
C PHE A 269 -5.22 37.72 -7.45
N HIS A 270 -5.94 37.55 -6.34
CA HIS A 270 -7.11 38.36 -6.01
C HIS A 270 -7.40 38.35 -4.49
N PRO A 271 -8.01 39.41 -3.94
CA PRO A 271 -7.79 39.85 -2.56
C PRO A 271 -8.84 39.36 -1.55
N ALA A 272 -8.39 39.37 -0.30
CA ALA A 272 -9.11 39.01 0.92
C ALA A 272 -10.36 39.85 1.19
N ARG A 273 -11.39 39.21 1.75
CA ARG A 273 -12.57 39.88 2.31
C ARG A 273 -12.68 39.57 3.81
N LEU A 274 -12.46 40.62 4.62
CA LEU A 274 -12.61 40.64 6.07
C LEU A 274 -14.09 40.68 6.46
N VAL A 275 -14.50 39.89 7.45
CA VAL A 275 -15.79 40.01 8.15
C VAL A 275 -15.54 39.82 9.67
N PRO A 276 -16.23 40.56 10.56
CA PRO A 276 -15.78 40.79 11.93
C PRO A 276 -16.41 39.83 12.96
N THR A 277 -15.67 39.62 14.05
CA THR A 277 -16.09 38.98 15.30
C THR A 277 -17.01 39.88 16.14
N PRO A 278 -17.93 39.30 16.92
CA PRO A 278 -18.33 39.91 18.18
C PRO A 278 -17.96 39.04 19.39
N ALA A 279 -17.48 39.75 20.41
CA ALA A 279 -17.18 39.25 21.76
C ALA A 279 -18.46 39.00 22.57
N SER A 280 -18.39 38.07 23.53
CA SER A 280 -18.94 38.27 24.87
C SER A 280 -18.51 37.15 25.83
N ALA A 281 -17.91 37.55 26.95
CA ALA A 281 -17.75 36.73 28.16
C ALA A 281 -18.94 36.99 29.11
N PRO A 282 -19.19 36.11 30.11
CA PRO A 282 -18.78 36.51 31.46
C PRO A 282 -18.20 35.37 32.32
N ALA A 283 -17.62 35.78 33.44
CA ALA A 283 -16.75 35.04 34.36
C ALA A 283 -17.53 34.48 35.62
N PRO A 284 -16.90 34.04 36.74
CA PRO A 284 -17.04 32.68 37.26
C PRO A 284 -17.48 32.58 38.76
N ALA A 285 -17.73 31.36 39.28
CA ALA A 285 -17.67 30.98 40.71
C ALA A 285 -17.74 29.44 40.88
N PRO A 286 -17.50 28.84 42.08
CA PRO A 286 -16.18 28.69 42.70
C PRO A 286 -15.82 27.23 43.07
N SER A 287 -14.56 27.10 43.48
CA SER A 287 -13.81 25.97 44.04
C SER A 287 -14.54 24.86 44.83
N THR A 288 -14.07 23.62 44.62
CA THR A 288 -13.75 22.70 45.73
C THR A 288 -12.41 22.00 45.49
N ASN A 289 -11.58 22.09 46.52
CA ASN A 289 -10.32 21.37 46.72
C ASN A 289 -10.54 19.86 46.77
N GLU A 290 -9.72 19.08 46.07
CA GLU A 290 -9.24 17.80 46.59
C GLU A 290 -7.75 17.60 46.27
N LYS A 291 -6.99 17.40 47.34
CA LYS A 291 -5.55 17.17 47.37
C LYS A 291 -5.23 15.78 46.82
N SER A 292 -4.22 15.68 45.97
CA SER A 292 -3.43 14.46 45.81
C SER A 292 -1.96 14.80 45.58
N PRO A 293 -1.01 14.10 46.25
CA PRO A 293 0.39 14.51 46.29
C PRO A 293 1.14 14.07 45.03
N ALA A 294 1.75 15.04 44.35
CA ALA A 294 2.79 14.81 43.37
C ALA A 294 4.09 14.35 44.07
N SER A 295 4.58 13.17 43.70
CA SER A 295 5.95 12.72 43.95
C SER A 295 6.68 12.75 42.61
N SER A 296 7.40 13.84 42.36
CA SER A 296 8.27 14.04 41.21
C SER A 296 9.71 13.76 41.62
N SER A 297 10.26 12.63 41.16
CA SER A 297 11.70 12.39 41.11
C SER A 297 12.17 12.51 39.66
N PRO A 298 13.25 13.28 39.37
CA PRO A 298 13.75 13.42 38.03
C PRO A 298 14.63 12.20 37.70
N PHE A 299 14.14 11.29 36.86
CA PHE A 299 14.99 10.31 36.21
C PHE A 299 15.83 11.02 35.14
N PHE A 300 17.10 11.26 35.46
CA PHE A 300 18.13 11.53 34.47
C PHE A 300 18.25 10.29 33.55
N PHE A 301 17.69 10.37 32.34
CA PHE A 301 18.05 9.44 31.26
C PHE A 301 19.39 9.89 30.70
N ALA A 302 20.46 9.15 31.03
CA ALA A 302 21.69 9.19 30.26
C ALA A 302 21.38 8.69 28.82
N PRO A 303 21.98 9.29 27.78
CA PRO A 303 21.76 8.84 26.41
C PRO A 303 22.47 7.50 26.22
N LEU A 304 21.72 6.40 26.13
CA LEU A 304 22.23 5.15 25.55
C LEU A 304 22.42 5.35 24.05
N ALA A 305 23.59 5.85 23.67
CA ALA A 305 24.14 5.63 22.34
C ALA A 305 24.79 4.24 22.33
N SER A 306 24.22 3.26 21.61
CA SER A 306 24.93 2.15 20.95
C SER A 306 23.94 1.11 20.41
N ASP A 307 24.10 0.80 19.12
CA ASP A 307 23.54 -0.35 18.39
C ASP A 307 22.01 -0.45 18.27
N GLN A 308 21.37 0.61 17.78
CA GLN A 308 20.10 0.40 17.08
C GLN A 308 20.43 -0.26 15.73
N GLU A 309 20.46 -1.60 15.70
CA GLU A 309 20.56 -2.35 14.46
C GLU A 309 19.51 -1.83 13.49
N ASP A 310 19.94 -1.41 12.30
CA ASP A 310 19.03 -1.02 11.23
C ASP A 310 18.17 -2.24 10.85
N ARG A 311 16.86 -2.11 11.05
CA ARG A 311 15.87 -3.14 10.72
C ARG A 311 14.90 -2.61 9.68
N GLY A 312 14.40 -3.52 8.85
CA GLY A 312 13.55 -3.21 7.71
C GLY A 312 13.76 -4.18 6.54
N PHE A 313 13.70 -3.66 5.32
CA PHE A 313 13.84 -4.45 4.11
C PHE A 313 15.30 -4.51 3.65
N GLY A 314 15.87 -5.72 3.67
CA GLY A 314 17.20 -6.03 3.14
C GLY A 314 17.10 -6.73 1.78
N GLN A 315 17.51 -8.01 1.75
CA GLN A 315 17.58 -8.81 0.53
C GLN A 315 16.28 -8.79 -0.30
N ALA A 316 16.45 -8.63 -1.61
CA ALA A 316 15.43 -8.48 -2.66
C ALA A 316 14.73 -7.11 -2.73
N TYR A 317 15.01 -6.20 -1.79
CA TYR A 317 14.47 -4.84 -1.79
C TYR A 317 15.54 -3.77 -1.98
N GLU A 318 16.81 -4.13 -2.16
CA GLU A 318 17.93 -3.21 -2.41
C GLU A 318 17.66 -2.18 -3.51
N PRO A 319 17.03 -2.54 -4.66
CA PRO A 319 16.79 -1.58 -5.75
C PRO A 319 15.77 -0.48 -5.42
N PHE A 320 14.93 -0.66 -4.39
CA PHE A 320 13.91 0.33 -4.03
C PHE A 320 14.50 1.43 -3.14
N ALA A 321 13.93 2.63 -3.29
CA ALA A 321 14.29 3.79 -2.49
C ALA A 321 13.98 3.57 -1.00
N ARG A 322 14.61 4.36 -0.13
CA ARG A 322 14.32 4.30 1.32
C ARG A 322 12.88 4.69 1.64
N GLU A 323 12.28 5.51 0.79
CA GLU A 323 10.89 5.93 0.88
C GLU A 323 10.19 5.63 -0.45
N GLU A 324 8.97 5.11 -0.36
CA GLU A 324 8.10 4.91 -1.51
C GLU A 324 6.82 5.71 -1.29
N HIS A 325 6.32 6.35 -2.35
CA HIS A 325 5.14 7.23 -2.30
C HIS A 325 3.97 6.62 -3.07
N THR A 326 2.75 6.89 -2.62
CA THR A 326 1.57 6.61 -3.43
C THR A 326 1.57 7.47 -4.70
N LEU A 327 1.01 6.93 -5.78
CA LEU A 327 0.77 7.67 -7.02
C LEU A 327 -0.57 8.41 -7.00
N LEU A 328 -1.36 8.26 -5.95
CA LEU A 328 -2.67 8.89 -5.84
C LEU A 328 -2.54 10.37 -5.50
N ASN A 329 -3.38 11.20 -6.12
CA ASN A 329 -3.53 12.60 -5.76
C ASN A 329 -4.34 12.71 -4.44
N LEU A 330 -3.64 12.65 -3.31
CA LEU A 330 -4.29 12.66 -1.99
C LEU A 330 -4.96 14.00 -1.66
N ASP A 331 -4.50 15.11 -2.25
CA ASP A 331 -5.17 16.41 -2.09
C ASP A 331 -6.55 16.38 -2.73
N ALA A 332 -6.66 15.89 -3.97
CA ALA A 332 -7.93 15.75 -4.67
C ALA A 332 -8.85 14.73 -3.97
N LEU A 333 -8.30 13.61 -3.51
CA LEU A 333 -9.06 12.62 -2.75
C LEU A 333 -9.60 13.19 -1.44
N GLN A 334 -8.74 13.84 -0.64
CA GLN A 334 -9.16 14.43 0.63
C GLN A 334 -10.20 15.53 0.42
N ALA A 335 -10.00 16.40 -0.58
CA ALA A 335 -10.98 17.42 -0.93
C ALA A 335 -12.33 16.80 -1.32
N CYS A 336 -12.33 15.71 -2.10
CA CYS A 336 -13.54 14.98 -2.47
C CYS A 336 -14.24 14.38 -1.24
N LEU A 337 -13.50 13.74 -0.33
CA LEU A 337 -14.06 13.14 0.89
C LEU A 337 -14.59 14.17 1.90
N LEU A 338 -14.09 15.41 1.87
CA LEU A 338 -14.56 16.49 2.73
C LEU A 338 -15.74 17.27 2.13
N GLN A 339 -16.02 17.11 0.83
CA GLN A 339 -17.17 17.76 0.20
C GLN A 339 -18.48 17.11 0.68
N PRO A 340 -19.53 17.90 0.95
CA PRO A 340 -20.86 17.37 1.17
C PRO A 340 -21.35 16.66 -0.10
N ASN A 341 -21.59 15.37 -0.02
CA ASN A 341 -22.26 14.57 -1.03
C ASN A 341 -23.77 14.57 -0.76
N SER A 342 -24.60 14.42 -1.81
CA SER A 342 -26.08 14.43 -1.67
C SER A 342 -26.61 13.40 -0.68
N ASP A 343 -25.84 12.31 -0.50
CA ASP A 343 -26.24 11.13 0.26
C ASP A 343 -25.68 11.12 1.69
N SER A 344 -24.79 12.06 2.04
CA SER A 344 -24.20 12.15 3.38
C SER A 344 -24.34 13.56 3.96
N SER A 345 -24.66 13.65 5.24
CA SER A 345 -24.68 14.94 5.93
C SER A 345 -23.29 15.61 5.87
N PRO A 346 -23.21 16.95 5.80
CA PRO A 346 -21.94 17.66 5.91
C PRO A 346 -21.16 17.20 7.15
N GLY A 347 -19.90 16.80 6.97
CA GLY A 347 -19.06 16.28 8.06
C GLY A 347 -19.34 14.82 8.46
N ALA A 348 -20.14 14.06 7.70
CA ALA A 348 -20.46 12.66 7.99
C ALA A 348 -19.23 11.76 8.17
N HIS A 349 -18.16 12.06 7.44
CA HIS A 349 -16.92 11.31 7.46
C HIS A 349 -16.01 11.66 8.64
N GLY A 350 -16.32 12.70 9.42
CA GLY A 350 -15.45 13.18 10.50
C GLY A 350 -14.12 13.75 10.00
N PRO A 351 -13.14 13.94 10.89
CA PRO A 351 -11.83 14.48 10.52
C PRO A 351 -11.05 13.48 9.65
N ILE A 352 -10.60 13.98 8.49
CA ILE A 352 -9.69 13.28 7.56
C ILE A 352 -8.48 14.18 7.34
N ARG A 353 -7.28 13.61 7.48
CA ARG A 353 -6.01 14.29 7.25
C ARG A 353 -5.10 13.48 6.34
N GLN A 354 -4.11 14.14 5.77
CA GLN A 354 -2.95 13.45 5.22
C GLN A 354 -1.88 13.21 6.29
N SER A 355 -1.02 12.25 6.04
CA SER A 355 0.06 11.84 6.92
C SER A 355 1.26 11.40 6.09
N HIS A 356 2.46 11.57 6.64
CA HIS A 356 3.74 11.17 6.00
C HIS A 356 4.50 10.19 6.89
N ASP A 357 3.88 9.72 7.97
CA ASP A 357 4.50 8.78 8.90
C ASP A 357 3.46 7.75 9.37
N PRO A 358 3.43 6.57 8.73
CA PRO A 358 2.59 5.46 9.14
C PRO A 358 3.13 4.70 10.38
N GLY A 359 4.15 5.23 11.08
CA GLY A 359 4.48 4.84 12.46
C GLY A 359 5.56 3.78 12.64
N ARG A 360 6.38 3.48 11.61
CA ARG A 360 7.52 2.52 11.64
C ARG A 360 7.20 1.20 12.36
N TYR A 361 6.01 0.66 12.07
CA TYR A 361 5.54 -0.63 12.55
C TYR A 361 4.93 -1.44 11.38
N LEU A 362 4.12 -2.46 11.63
CA LEU A 362 3.53 -3.28 10.57
C LEU A 362 2.64 -2.50 9.58
N CYS A 363 2.06 -1.37 9.99
CA CYS A 363 1.34 -0.47 9.09
C CYS A 363 2.25 0.14 8.01
N ASP A 364 3.38 0.74 8.41
CA ASP A 364 4.40 1.25 7.48
C ASP A 364 4.99 0.11 6.62
N PHE A 365 5.24 -1.04 7.23
CA PHE A 365 5.88 -2.17 6.59
C PHE A 365 5.02 -2.80 5.50
N ILE A 366 3.74 -3.08 5.77
CA ILE A 366 2.84 -3.58 4.73
C ILE A 366 2.68 -2.54 3.61
N TYR A 367 2.64 -1.25 3.96
CA TYR A 367 2.49 -0.18 2.98
C TYR A 367 3.71 -0.08 2.05
N TYR A 368 4.92 -0.05 2.62
CA TYR A 368 6.17 -0.03 1.87
C TYR A 368 6.29 -1.26 0.98
N THR A 369 6.06 -2.46 1.54
CA THR A 369 6.09 -3.72 0.77
C THR A 369 5.14 -3.63 -0.42
N SER A 370 3.92 -3.15 -0.20
CA SER A 370 2.88 -3.09 -1.23
C SER A 370 3.20 -2.08 -2.32
N LEU A 371 3.75 -0.91 -1.98
CA LEU A 371 4.24 0.05 -2.95
C LEU A 371 5.38 -0.54 -3.78
N ALA A 372 6.41 -1.11 -3.13
CA ALA A 372 7.55 -1.70 -3.82
C ALA A 372 7.13 -2.86 -4.74
N GLU A 373 6.26 -3.75 -4.29
CA GLU A 373 5.81 -4.91 -5.07
C GLU A 373 4.87 -4.52 -6.21
N SER A 374 4.03 -3.49 -6.02
CA SER A 374 3.25 -2.93 -7.13
C SER A 374 4.15 -2.36 -8.23
N ARG A 375 5.25 -1.68 -7.84
CA ARG A 375 6.26 -1.18 -8.78
C ARG A 375 6.97 -2.33 -9.49
N ARG A 376 7.47 -3.32 -8.74
CA ARG A 376 8.12 -4.53 -9.27
C ARG A 376 7.24 -5.24 -10.30
N ALA A 377 5.95 -5.41 -9.98
CA ALA A 377 4.98 -6.04 -10.86
C ALA A 377 4.68 -5.21 -12.12
N CYS A 378 4.85 -3.90 -12.08
CA CYS A 378 4.75 -3.05 -13.26
C CYS A 378 5.98 -3.18 -14.16
N GLU A 379 7.18 -3.14 -13.57
CA GLU A 379 8.47 -3.25 -14.28
C GLU A 379 8.60 -4.61 -14.97
N ALA A 380 8.27 -5.70 -14.28
CA ALA A 380 8.31 -7.05 -14.85
C ALA A 380 7.36 -7.26 -16.05
N GLU A 381 6.25 -6.53 -16.09
CA GLU A 381 5.33 -6.54 -17.25
C GLU A 381 5.80 -5.63 -18.37
N ALA A 382 6.48 -4.52 -18.04
CA ALA A 382 7.07 -3.63 -19.04
C ALA A 382 8.19 -4.32 -19.82
N ASP A 383 9.05 -5.10 -19.15
CA ASP A 383 10.12 -5.86 -19.81
C ASP A 383 9.56 -6.85 -20.83
N LYS A 384 8.49 -7.59 -20.46
CA LYS A 384 7.78 -8.50 -21.39
C LYS A 384 7.16 -7.77 -22.59
N ARG A 385 6.66 -6.54 -22.39
CA ARG A 385 6.08 -5.73 -23.48
C ARG A 385 7.14 -5.11 -24.38
N GLN A 386 8.27 -4.71 -23.83
CA GLN A 386 9.38 -4.19 -24.62
C GLN A 386 9.92 -5.27 -25.56
N GLU A 387 9.95 -6.53 -25.11
CA GLU A 387 10.21 -7.68 -25.98
C GLU A 387 9.11 -7.88 -27.04
N ALA A 388 7.85 -7.53 -26.72
CA ALA A 388 6.69 -7.71 -27.60
C ALA A 388 6.41 -6.56 -28.59
N ARG A 389 7.15 -5.43 -28.55
CA ARG A 389 7.00 -4.26 -29.46
C ARG A 389 5.55 -3.85 -29.77
N GLU A 390 4.82 -3.27 -28.82
CA GLU A 390 3.58 -2.53 -29.15
C GLU A 390 3.19 -1.49 -28.07
N ASP A 391 2.99 -0.26 -28.57
CA ASP A 391 2.19 0.89 -28.11
C ASP A 391 2.09 1.25 -26.61
N GLY A 392 2.78 2.33 -26.24
CA GLY A 392 2.24 3.57 -25.62
C GLY A 392 1.34 3.52 -24.38
N ALA A 393 1.14 2.38 -23.72
CA ALA A 393 0.14 2.25 -22.66
C ALA A 393 0.54 2.95 -21.34
N SER A 394 -0.47 3.48 -20.64
CA SER A 394 -0.35 4.14 -19.33
C SER A 394 0.38 3.27 -18.29
N SER A 395 1.00 3.92 -17.29
CA SER A 395 1.77 3.26 -16.24
C SER A 395 0.91 2.22 -15.49
N GLY A 396 1.02 0.95 -15.90
CA GLY A 396 0.20 -0.17 -15.42
C GLY A 396 0.47 -0.61 -13.99
N ARG A 397 0.95 0.28 -13.13
CA ARG A 397 1.19 0.04 -11.70
C ARG A 397 -0.15 0.06 -10.98
N THR A 398 -0.42 -0.99 -10.20
CA THR A 398 -1.63 -1.03 -9.37
C THR A 398 -1.55 0.08 -8.31
N PRO A 399 -2.50 1.02 -8.25
CA PRO A 399 -2.53 2.02 -7.20
C PRO A 399 -2.59 1.38 -5.81
N VAL A 400 -1.81 1.90 -4.88
CA VAL A 400 -1.75 1.45 -3.49
C VAL A 400 -1.96 2.63 -2.57
N LEU A 401 -2.77 2.44 -1.54
CA LEU A 401 -2.95 3.40 -0.45
C LEU A 401 -2.92 2.68 0.90
N PHE A 402 -2.42 3.37 1.91
CA PHE A 402 -2.62 2.99 3.31
C PHE A 402 -3.45 4.06 4.03
N ILE A 403 -4.39 3.62 4.85
CA ILE A 403 -5.21 4.47 5.70
C ILE A 403 -5.09 4.02 7.16
N HIS A 404 -4.73 4.94 8.03
CA HIS A 404 -4.95 4.74 9.46
C HIS A 404 -6.38 5.16 9.82
N CYS A 405 -7.14 4.25 10.42
CA CYS A 405 -8.40 4.56 11.08
C CYS A 405 -8.14 4.79 12.57
N PRO A 406 -9.03 5.52 13.26
CA PRO A 406 -8.88 5.73 14.69
C PRO A 406 -9.44 4.53 15.48
N ASP A 407 -9.46 4.64 16.81
CA ASP A 407 -10.02 3.62 17.69
C ASP A 407 -11.54 3.49 17.51
N VAL A 408 -12.09 2.34 17.94
CA VAL A 408 -13.53 2.07 17.80
C VAL A 408 -14.35 3.14 18.51
N GLY A 409 -15.16 3.87 17.72
CA GLY A 409 -16.10 4.86 18.24
C GLY A 409 -15.47 6.21 18.58
N GLN A 410 -14.20 6.45 18.25
CA GLN A 410 -13.50 7.68 18.62
C GLN A 410 -12.58 8.17 17.51
N PRO A 411 -12.79 9.36 16.91
CA PRO A 411 -14.03 10.14 16.93
C PRO A 411 -15.08 9.60 15.95
N GLN A 412 -14.71 8.64 15.09
CA GLN A 412 -15.59 8.00 14.13
C GLN A 412 -15.98 6.60 14.59
N SER A 413 -17.24 6.23 14.36
CA SER A 413 -17.67 4.83 14.46
C SER A 413 -17.06 3.97 13.36
N SER A 414 -16.96 2.65 13.57
CA SER A 414 -16.49 1.73 12.52
C SER A 414 -17.33 1.83 11.24
N ALA A 415 -18.65 2.06 11.34
CA ALA A 415 -19.52 2.25 10.19
C ALA A 415 -19.17 3.53 9.38
N GLN A 416 -18.81 4.63 10.07
CA GLN A 416 -18.33 5.84 9.39
C GLN A 416 -16.98 5.60 8.71
N VAL A 417 -16.07 4.88 9.35
CA VAL A 417 -14.80 4.49 8.73
C VAL A 417 -15.06 3.61 7.49
N THR A 418 -15.92 2.59 7.61
CA THR A 418 -16.35 1.75 6.47
C THR A 418 -16.88 2.59 5.30
N ALA A 419 -17.72 3.60 5.57
CA ALA A 419 -18.24 4.48 4.55
C ALA A 419 -17.11 5.27 3.85
N VAL A 420 -16.15 5.81 4.60
CA VAL A 420 -14.97 6.49 4.03
C VAL A 420 -14.16 5.54 3.15
N LEU A 421 -13.87 4.33 3.62
CA LEU A 421 -13.11 3.34 2.86
C LEU A 421 -13.81 2.97 1.54
N ARG A 422 -15.15 2.83 1.58
CA ARG A 422 -15.97 2.60 0.38
C ARG A 422 -15.85 3.75 -0.62
N ASP A 423 -15.89 4.99 -0.15
CA ASP A 423 -15.84 6.17 -1.01
C ASP A 423 -14.43 6.41 -1.57
N VAL A 424 -13.38 6.07 -0.81
CA VAL A 424 -11.99 6.00 -1.31
C VAL A 424 -11.87 4.99 -2.45
N VAL A 425 -12.38 3.78 -2.28
CA VAL A 425 -12.35 2.75 -3.33
C VAL A 425 -13.09 3.22 -4.57
N ARG A 426 -14.28 3.82 -4.41
CA ARG A 426 -15.04 4.42 -5.52
C ARG A 426 -14.19 5.44 -6.27
N TRP A 427 -13.67 6.44 -5.55
CA TRP A 427 -12.92 7.54 -6.15
C TRP A 427 -11.70 7.05 -6.91
N VAL A 428 -10.87 6.17 -6.32
CA VAL A 428 -9.67 5.65 -6.98
C VAL A 428 -10.03 4.83 -8.22
N CYS A 429 -11.06 4.00 -8.14
CA CYS A 429 -11.49 3.19 -9.27
C CYS A 429 -12.16 4.02 -10.38
N GLU A 430 -12.65 5.23 -10.10
CA GLU A 430 -13.16 6.14 -11.13
C GLU A 430 -12.06 6.84 -11.92
N GLN A 431 -10.87 7.04 -11.32
CA GLN A 431 -9.71 7.67 -11.95
C GLN A 431 -8.86 6.70 -12.81
N SER A 432 -9.01 5.39 -12.59
CA SER A 432 -8.19 4.34 -13.24
C SER A 432 -8.69 3.89 -14.60
#